data_AF-A0A450Y0I2-F1
#
_entry.id   AF-A0A450Y0I2-F1
#
_cell.length_a   1.000
_cell.length_b   1.000
_cell.length_c   1.000
_cell.angle_alpha   90.00
_cell.angle_beta   90.00
_cell.angle_gamma   90.00
#
_symmetry.space_group_name_H-M   'P 1'
#
loop_
_entity.id
_entity.type
_entity.pdbx_description
1 polymer ?
#
loop_
_entity_poly.entity_id
_entity_poly.type
_entity_poly.pdbx_seq_one_letter_code
_entity_poly.pdbx_strand_id
1 'polypeptide(L)'
;MLCRSSPLKAEKTHLLRKVIPRVENRQGKEAFVQVRFRPEDTQGVRKRNIRIFDYFFVYARQGEWRLLGRGDILDAFEPRLLGWARKDELIRWDTRNVAKPRPQARFFANPGDKEPIAQSTAGKWGKSVRRPPITDEKTIAGQRYLRVVLPVDFASHRRHSENLRSLARAEGAWRQPNIVFLVDGTHSTGPYLKEIHALLHTLLDELEQEGRGRKLTFRYSLYAYTDAAYGPGYHTRRYLGATENIWSVRRAFKSLEEDTRKTLTHSIRDDYPEDIYVGIRRVREEVLTDATLTQTLPVLIVIGDHGGHERNVSRSAIGPLLEDIVPYFIQMGRQDRQESPNCQNHGKLRQREQRFCAFQRFEEDAEYFLGARFEKNFFRGEDPKVLADQVQSVLKEVLHQQARTPLVVDSLATGQPWEDAKRVSGWPLAYTQAFHRLLLAQGYDKTVLERGDFVAVREAWVLEKDIVPEVFITKPDLYRWIGLFERMARAEHWDGERVPEIFASSIGVYVKEGNLWRRPLAEVLKKRAGVPFRNTGLLQITLDDLTNLEREEIRHYGLLFGRLREALERIAQGRLSKIEIGYHGGSDRKLPILGKSVPADIWFEFAGGTEAAYLELRHLP
;
A
#
# COMPACT_ATOMS: atom_id res chain seq x y z
N MET A 1 9.21 21.96 -17.48
CA MET A 1 7.90 22.53 -17.10
C MET A 1 7.99 23.89 -16.38
N LEU A 2 9.09 24.25 -15.70
CA LEU A 2 9.12 25.39 -14.76
C LEU A 2 9.65 26.72 -15.33
N CYS A 3 10.14 26.78 -16.57
CA CYS A 3 10.92 27.92 -17.08
C CYS A 3 10.14 29.24 -17.29
N ARG A 4 8.82 29.27 -17.11
CA ARG A 4 7.98 30.49 -17.21
C ARG A 4 6.95 30.65 -16.08
N SER A 5 6.89 29.70 -15.15
CA SER A 5 5.92 29.71 -14.06
C SER A 5 6.55 30.28 -12.81
N SER A 6 5.93 31.26 -12.15
CA SER A 6 6.38 31.70 -10.83
C SER A 6 6.17 30.56 -9.83
N PRO A 7 7.23 29.96 -9.27
CA PRO A 7 7.07 29.04 -8.16
C PRO A 7 6.29 29.77 -7.06
N LEU A 8 5.33 29.09 -6.44
CA LEU A 8 4.61 29.71 -5.34
C LEU A 8 5.64 30.05 -4.24
N LYS A 9 5.82 31.34 -3.94
CA LYS A 9 6.51 31.76 -2.72
C LYS A 9 5.74 31.22 -1.52
N ALA A 10 6.44 30.72 -0.51
CA ALA A 10 5.87 30.01 0.63
C ALA A 10 4.95 30.87 1.53
N GLU A 11 4.97 32.20 1.35
CA GLU A 11 4.40 33.25 2.22
C GLU A 11 2.99 33.04 2.82
N LYS A 12 2.17 32.14 2.25
CA LYS A 12 0.84 31.79 2.78
C LYS A 12 0.69 30.27 2.83
N THR A 13 1.07 29.68 3.96
CA THR A 13 0.78 28.31 4.47
C THR A 13 0.96 27.15 3.46
N HIS A 14 1.79 26.16 3.77
CA HIS A 14 1.87 24.94 2.95
C HIS A 14 0.53 24.17 2.87
N LEU A 15 -0.38 24.38 3.82
CA LEU A 15 -1.77 23.90 3.79
C LEU A 15 -2.61 24.52 2.65
N LEU A 16 -2.29 25.73 2.17
CA LEU A 16 -2.95 26.37 1.02
C LEU A 16 -2.60 25.71 -0.32
N ARG A 17 -1.62 24.80 -0.34
CA ARG A 17 -1.19 24.08 -1.55
C ARG A 17 -1.86 22.73 -1.71
N LYS A 18 -2.53 22.21 -0.68
CA LYS A 18 -3.22 20.92 -0.74
C LYS A 18 -4.55 21.07 -1.46
N VAL A 19 -4.74 20.26 -2.48
CA VAL A 19 -5.97 20.20 -3.26
C VAL A 19 -6.37 18.75 -3.47
N ILE A 20 -7.66 18.50 -3.58
CA ILE A 20 -8.20 17.28 -4.17
C ILE A 20 -8.86 17.64 -5.50
N PRO A 21 -9.02 16.69 -6.42
CA PRO A 21 -9.94 16.85 -7.53
C PRO A 21 -11.37 17.18 -7.13
N ARG A 22 -12.00 18.06 -7.90
CA ARG A 22 -13.44 18.13 -8.02
C ARG A 22 -13.87 17.10 -9.06
N VAL A 23 -14.54 16.04 -8.63
CA VAL A 23 -15.05 14.99 -9.51
C VAL A 23 -16.56 14.97 -9.37
N GLU A 24 -17.29 15.30 -10.43
CA GLU A 24 -18.75 15.24 -10.44
C GLU A 24 -19.19 14.05 -11.29
N ASN A 25 -20.03 13.17 -10.72
CA ASN A 25 -20.62 12.07 -11.48
C ASN A 25 -21.74 12.67 -12.35
N ARG A 26 -21.39 13.14 -13.55
CA ARG A 26 -22.36 13.50 -14.59
C ARG A 26 -22.34 12.39 -15.63
N GLN A 27 -23.51 11.99 -16.11
CA GLN A 27 -23.64 11.01 -17.20
C GLN A 27 -22.74 11.43 -18.37
N GLY A 28 -21.81 10.57 -18.79
CA GLY A 28 -20.86 10.83 -19.87
C GLY A 28 -19.64 11.69 -19.51
N LYS A 29 -19.46 12.14 -18.26
CA LYS A 29 -18.20 12.76 -17.81
C LYS A 29 -17.29 11.75 -17.13
N GLU A 30 -16.03 11.78 -17.56
CA GLU A 30 -14.96 11.02 -16.94
C GLU A 30 -14.70 11.49 -15.51
N ALA A 31 -14.54 10.54 -14.59
CA ALA A 31 -14.25 10.79 -13.18
C ALA A 31 -12.76 11.11 -12.91
N PHE A 32 -12.10 11.81 -13.84
CA PHE A 32 -10.66 12.07 -13.83
C PHE A 32 -10.39 13.57 -13.95
N VAL A 33 -9.29 14.03 -13.34
CA VAL A 33 -8.76 15.37 -13.64
C VAL A 33 -7.84 15.27 -14.83
N GLN A 34 -8.08 16.14 -15.80
CA GLN A 34 -7.23 16.28 -16.95
C GLN A 34 -6.04 17.16 -16.57
N VAL A 35 -4.84 16.58 -16.60
CA VAL A 35 -3.61 17.35 -16.40
C VAL A 35 -2.87 17.50 -17.72
N ARG A 36 -2.33 18.68 -17.96
CA ARG A 36 -1.55 19.01 -19.18
C ARG A 36 -0.08 19.18 -18.85
N PHE A 37 0.80 18.94 -19.82
CA PHE A 37 2.21 19.24 -19.66
C PHE A 37 2.47 20.74 -19.55
N ARG A 38 1.72 21.55 -20.31
CA ARG A 38 1.70 23.01 -20.19
C ARG A 38 0.25 23.51 -20.28
N PRO A 39 -0.07 24.66 -19.66
CA PRO A 39 -1.40 25.26 -19.75
C PRO A 39 -1.91 25.46 -21.19
N GLU A 40 -1.01 25.80 -22.11
CA GLU A 40 -1.28 26.15 -23.50
C GLU A 40 -1.43 24.92 -24.42
N ASP A 41 -1.04 23.72 -23.96
CA ASP A 41 -1.06 22.53 -24.80
C ASP A 41 -2.50 22.11 -25.13
N THR A 42 -2.82 22.03 -26.43
CA THR A 42 -4.11 21.50 -26.92
C THR A 42 -4.06 19.99 -27.17
N GLN A 43 -2.88 19.41 -27.39
CA GLN A 43 -2.68 17.98 -27.70
C GLN A 43 -1.91 17.18 -26.61
N GLY A 44 -1.71 17.76 -25.42
CA GLY A 44 -0.92 17.17 -24.33
C GLY A 44 -1.72 16.71 -23.11
N VAL A 45 -3.00 16.36 -23.27
CA VAL A 45 -3.87 15.97 -22.15
C VAL A 45 -3.52 14.57 -21.67
N ARG A 46 -2.95 14.46 -20.47
CA ARG A 46 -2.85 13.19 -19.75
C ARG A 46 -4.02 13.09 -18.79
N LYS A 47 -4.91 12.13 -19.04
CA LYS A 47 -5.90 11.72 -18.03
C LYS A 47 -5.12 11.07 -16.89
N ARG A 48 -5.17 11.66 -15.70
CA ARG A 48 -4.52 11.08 -14.53
C ARG A 48 -5.58 10.58 -13.57
N ASN A 49 -5.45 9.31 -13.25
CA ASN A 49 -6.24 8.67 -12.23
C ASN A 49 -5.84 9.25 -10.89
N ILE A 50 -6.82 9.73 -10.15
CA ILE A 50 -6.60 10.31 -8.85
C ILE A 50 -7.48 9.56 -7.87
N ARG A 51 -6.87 9.03 -6.81
CA ARG A 51 -7.61 8.35 -5.75
C ARG A 51 -8.49 9.37 -5.03
N ILE A 52 -9.66 8.92 -4.61
CA ILE A 52 -10.58 9.77 -3.87
C ILE A 52 -9.94 10.11 -2.52
N PHE A 53 -9.95 11.40 -2.16
CA PHE A 53 -9.29 11.94 -0.96
C PHE A 53 -7.75 11.81 -0.92
N ASP A 54 -7.08 11.46 -2.02
CA ASP A 54 -5.65 11.77 -2.16
C ASP A 54 -5.50 13.28 -2.36
N TYR A 55 -4.64 13.90 -1.57
CA TYR A 55 -4.31 15.31 -1.71
C TYR A 55 -3.08 15.46 -2.61
N PHE A 56 -3.10 16.50 -3.43
CA PHE A 56 -2.01 16.91 -4.29
C PHE A 56 -1.49 18.25 -3.82
N PHE A 57 -0.22 18.50 -4.08
CA PHE A 57 0.35 19.81 -3.82
C PHE A 57 0.37 20.64 -5.10
N VAL A 58 -0.04 21.90 -4.98
CA VAL A 58 0.16 22.92 -6.01
C VAL A 58 1.59 23.46 -5.88
N TYR A 59 2.42 23.19 -6.89
CA TYR A 59 3.81 23.63 -6.97
C TYR A 59 3.97 24.99 -7.65
N ALA A 60 3.14 25.26 -8.67
CA ALA A 60 3.17 26.51 -9.43
C ALA A 60 1.77 26.93 -9.89
N ARG A 61 1.62 28.23 -10.20
CA ARG A 61 0.38 28.82 -10.73
C ARG A 61 0.64 29.59 -12.02
N GLN A 62 -0.32 29.54 -12.95
CA GLN A 62 -0.34 30.36 -14.17
C GLN A 62 -1.80 30.67 -14.50
N GLY A 63 -2.30 31.86 -14.14
CA GLY A 63 -3.71 32.21 -14.26
C GLY A 63 -4.62 31.23 -13.50
N GLU A 64 -5.58 30.61 -14.22
CA GLU A 64 -6.47 29.56 -13.69
C GLU A 64 -5.81 28.17 -13.60
N TRP A 65 -4.55 28.00 -14.00
CA TRP A 65 -3.86 26.71 -14.00
C TRP A 65 -3.00 26.49 -12.76
N ARG A 66 -2.95 25.23 -12.30
CA ARG A 66 -2.24 24.76 -11.10
C ARG A 66 -1.37 23.57 -11.46
N LEU A 67 -0.05 23.68 -11.27
CA LEU A 67 0.87 22.56 -11.46
C LEU A 67 0.79 21.64 -10.23
N LEU A 68 0.30 20.42 -10.44
CA LEU A 68 0.13 19.42 -9.40
C LEU A 68 1.36 18.53 -9.29
N GLY A 69 1.66 18.07 -8.07
CA GLY A 69 2.62 16.99 -7.82
C GLY A 69 2.18 16.10 -6.67
N ARG A 70 2.68 14.87 -6.68
CA ARG A 70 2.42 13.82 -5.68
C ARG A 70 3.61 13.72 -4.71
N GLY A 71 3.32 13.57 -3.41
CA GLY A 71 4.31 13.37 -2.36
C GLY A 71 3.76 13.79 -1.00
N ASP A 72 4.15 13.10 0.06
CA ASP A 72 3.57 13.27 1.41
C ASP A 72 4.21 14.45 2.16
N ILE A 73 5.36 14.91 1.66
CA ILE A 73 6.19 15.98 2.20
C ILE A 73 6.79 16.74 1.01
N LEU A 74 6.84 18.07 1.09
CA LEU A 74 7.46 18.94 0.08
C LEU A 74 8.99 18.74 -0.09
N ASP A 75 9.58 17.72 0.54
CA ASP A 75 11.02 17.44 0.58
C ASP A 75 11.46 16.18 -0.21
N ALA A 76 10.61 15.60 -1.06
CA ALA A 76 11.18 14.76 -2.10
C ALA A 76 11.98 15.68 -3.05
N PHE A 77 13.31 15.55 -3.06
CA PHE A 77 14.23 16.26 -3.95
C PHE A 77 13.85 16.16 -5.45
N GLU A 78 12.94 15.24 -5.78
CA GLU A 78 12.23 15.16 -7.05
C GLU A 78 10.71 15.04 -6.81
N PRO A 79 9.95 16.15 -6.80
CA PRO A 79 8.50 16.03 -6.75
C PRO A 79 8.03 15.29 -8.00
N ARG A 80 7.21 14.24 -7.82
CA ARG A 80 6.54 13.56 -8.94
C ARG A 80 5.47 14.47 -9.51
N LEU A 81 5.88 15.41 -10.37
CA LEU A 81 5.00 16.36 -11.03
C LEU A 81 4.01 15.61 -11.93
N LEU A 82 2.73 15.91 -11.76
CA LEU A 82 1.64 15.28 -12.48
C LEU A 82 1.26 16.07 -13.74
N GLY A 83 1.32 17.40 -13.67
CA GLY A 83 0.95 18.32 -14.74
C GLY A 83 0.02 19.44 -14.26
N TRP A 84 -0.43 20.27 -15.19
CA TRP A 84 -1.28 21.43 -14.95
C TRP A 84 -2.76 21.08 -15.02
N ALA A 85 -3.50 21.31 -13.94
CA ALA A 85 -4.96 21.21 -13.87
C ALA A 85 -5.61 22.60 -13.74
N ARG A 86 -6.88 22.75 -14.10
CA ARG A 86 -7.60 24.01 -13.87
C ARG A 86 -8.02 24.14 -12.41
N LYS A 87 -8.07 25.36 -11.89
CA LYS A 87 -8.41 25.66 -10.50
C LYS A 87 -9.84 25.22 -10.13
N ASP A 88 -10.78 25.30 -11.05
CA ASP A 88 -12.19 24.92 -10.88
C ASP A 88 -12.42 23.41 -10.88
N GLU A 89 -11.44 22.63 -11.36
CA GLU A 89 -11.38 21.16 -11.27
C GLU A 89 -10.76 20.69 -9.95
N LEU A 90 -10.46 21.62 -9.03
CA LEU A 90 -9.77 21.35 -7.78
C LEU A 90 -10.54 21.94 -6.60
N ILE A 91 -10.65 21.17 -5.52
CA ILE A 91 -11.16 21.63 -4.24
C ILE A 91 -9.98 21.79 -3.29
N ARG A 92 -9.90 22.94 -2.64
CA ARG A 92 -8.89 23.16 -1.59
C ARG A 92 -9.12 22.17 -0.45
N TRP A 93 -8.07 21.51 -0.02
CA TRP A 93 -8.16 20.45 0.97
C TRP A 93 -7.35 20.78 2.23
N ASP A 94 -8.03 21.20 3.30
CA ASP A 94 -7.44 21.23 4.65
C ASP A 94 -7.74 19.88 5.33
N THR A 95 -6.80 18.92 5.23
CA THR A 95 -6.90 17.58 5.86
C THR A 95 -7.19 17.64 7.36
N ARG A 96 -6.91 18.78 8.01
CA ARG A 96 -6.89 18.84 9.47
C ARG A 96 -8.21 19.28 10.07
N ASN A 97 -9.05 20.09 9.42
CA ASN A 97 -10.42 20.31 9.94
C ASN A 97 -11.37 19.46 9.18
N VAL A 98 -12.05 18.61 9.90
CA VAL A 98 -12.98 17.69 9.32
C VAL A 98 -14.32 17.79 10.02
N ALA A 99 -15.37 17.49 9.28
CA ALA A 99 -16.73 17.53 9.73
C ALA A 99 -17.18 16.11 10.09
N LYS A 100 -17.52 15.89 11.36
CA LYS A 100 -18.32 14.72 11.75
C LYS A 100 -19.78 15.13 11.80
N PRO A 101 -20.63 14.68 10.88
CA PRO A 101 -22.03 15.03 10.95
C PRO A 101 -22.73 14.33 12.10
N ARG A 102 -23.64 15.06 12.72
CA ARG A 102 -24.63 14.49 13.63
C ARG A 102 -25.59 13.58 12.84
N PRO A 103 -26.27 12.63 13.50
CA PRO A 103 -27.40 11.94 12.90
C PRO A 103 -28.41 12.96 12.36
N GLN A 104 -28.92 12.73 11.14
CA GLN A 104 -29.86 13.60 10.43
C GLN A 104 -29.31 14.97 9.99
N ALA A 105 -27.99 15.17 10.01
CA ALA A 105 -27.39 16.38 9.43
C ALA A 105 -27.79 16.53 7.95
N ARG A 106 -28.30 17.71 7.59
CA ARG A 106 -28.78 18.02 6.25
C ARG A 106 -27.74 18.80 5.47
N PHE A 107 -27.45 18.36 4.25
CA PHE A 107 -26.50 18.99 3.36
C PHE A 107 -27.22 19.63 2.18
N PHE A 108 -26.79 20.83 1.80
CA PHE A 108 -27.46 21.70 0.84
C PHE A 108 -26.50 22.09 -0.28
N ALA A 109 -27.03 22.34 -1.49
CA ALA A 109 -26.22 22.84 -2.60
C ALA A 109 -25.74 24.27 -2.30
N ASN A 110 -26.62 25.09 -1.76
CA ASN A 110 -26.35 26.44 -1.29
C ASN A 110 -26.91 26.64 0.13
N PRO A 111 -26.30 27.52 0.93
CA PRO A 111 -26.83 27.83 2.25
C PRO A 111 -28.15 28.60 2.13
N GLY A 112 -29.18 28.13 2.86
CA GLY A 112 -30.54 28.66 2.79
C GLY A 112 -31.50 27.89 1.87
N ASP A 113 -31.02 26.90 1.12
CA ASP A 113 -31.90 26.03 0.31
C ASP A 113 -32.90 25.27 1.20
N LYS A 114 -34.13 25.10 0.71
CA LYS A 114 -35.19 24.37 1.43
C LYS A 114 -34.95 22.87 1.42
N GLU A 115 -34.58 22.32 0.27
CA GLU A 115 -34.40 20.89 0.05
C GLU A 115 -32.93 20.48 0.19
N PRO A 116 -32.59 19.53 1.08
CA PRO A 116 -31.25 19.02 1.19
C PRO A 116 -30.91 18.09 0.01
N ILE A 117 -29.68 18.22 -0.48
CA ILE A 117 -29.12 17.35 -1.52
C ILE A 117 -28.58 16.02 -0.97
N ALA A 118 -28.45 15.92 0.36
CA ALA A 118 -28.08 14.69 1.08
C ALA A 118 -28.42 14.81 2.58
N GLN A 119 -28.55 13.67 3.26
CA GLN A 119 -28.75 13.60 4.72
C GLN A 119 -27.84 12.55 5.37
N SER A 120 -27.32 12.86 6.56
CA SER A 120 -26.52 11.94 7.37
C SER A 120 -27.41 10.93 8.08
N THR A 121 -27.13 9.65 7.93
CA THR A 121 -27.74 8.59 8.74
C THR A 121 -26.73 8.07 9.78
N ALA A 122 -27.17 7.82 11.01
CA ALA A 122 -26.33 7.38 12.14
C ALA A 122 -25.39 6.20 11.81
N GLY A 123 -25.82 5.26 10.95
CA GLY A 123 -25.02 4.09 10.58
C GLY A 123 -23.95 4.31 9.47
N LYS A 124 -24.03 5.37 8.67
CA LYS A 124 -23.24 5.51 7.42
C LYS A 124 -22.02 6.44 7.53
N TRP A 125 -22.03 7.43 8.42
CA TRP A 125 -20.98 8.45 8.50
C TRP A 125 -19.98 8.25 9.64
N GLY A 126 -20.45 7.80 10.80
CA GLY A 126 -19.60 7.63 11.99
C GLY A 126 -18.44 6.65 11.80
N LYS A 127 -18.62 5.64 10.92
CA LYS A 127 -17.66 4.56 10.66
C LYS A 127 -16.70 4.81 9.49
N SER A 128 -16.81 5.93 8.77
CA SER A 128 -15.86 6.28 7.71
C SER A 128 -14.50 6.64 8.31
N VAL A 129 -13.43 6.00 7.83
CA VAL A 129 -12.03 6.25 8.27
C VAL A 129 -11.54 7.62 7.78
N ARG A 130 -12.17 8.19 6.75
CA ARG A 130 -11.85 9.53 6.22
C ARG A 130 -13.03 10.46 6.44
N ARG A 131 -12.82 11.51 7.24
CA ARG A 131 -13.82 12.54 7.53
C ARG A 131 -13.79 13.63 6.43
N PRO A 132 -14.95 14.17 6.00
CA PRO A 132 -15.04 15.30 5.08
C PRO A 132 -14.27 16.50 5.61
N PRO A 133 -13.46 17.21 4.81
CA PRO A 133 -12.83 18.44 5.24
C PRO A 133 -13.85 19.58 5.31
N ILE A 134 -13.60 20.54 6.18
CA ILE A 134 -14.28 21.83 6.19
C ILE A 134 -13.43 22.80 5.36
N THR A 135 -14.03 23.37 4.32
CA THR A 135 -13.34 24.19 3.31
C THR A 135 -13.68 25.67 3.38
N ASP A 136 -14.82 26.03 3.98
CA ASP A 136 -15.31 27.41 4.10
C ASP A 136 -16.40 27.54 5.16
N GLU A 137 -16.79 28.78 5.44
CA GLU A 137 -17.91 29.11 6.31
C GLU A 137 -18.68 30.33 5.81
N LYS A 138 -19.98 30.37 6.07
CA LYS A 138 -20.84 31.49 5.69
C LYS A 138 -22.00 31.63 6.68
N THR A 139 -22.33 32.86 7.04
CA THR A 139 -23.51 33.17 7.86
C THR A 139 -24.61 33.73 6.99
N ILE A 140 -25.81 33.14 7.05
CA ILE A 140 -27.01 33.59 6.34
C ILE A 140 -28.18 33.58 7.32
N ALA A 141 -28.94 34.67 7.38
CA ALA A 141 -30.10 34.83 8.26
C ALA A 141 -29.81 34.44 9.73
N GLY A 142 -28.65 34.87 10.24
CA GLY A 142 -28.20 34.58 11.62
C GLY A 142 -27.74 33.14 11.87
N GLN A 143 -27.76 32.27 10.86
CA GLN A 143 -27.30 30.88 10.97
C GLN A 143 -25.94 30.70 10.29
N ARG A 144 -25.01 30.05 10.99
CA ARG A 144 -23.69 29.70 10.44
C ARG A 144 -23.74 28.37 9.72
N TYR A 145 -23.24 28.36 8.49
CA TYR A 145 -23.08 27.19 7.64
C TYR A 145 -21.59 26.93 7.41
N LEU A 146 -21.22 25.66 7.34
CA LEU A 146 -19.89 25.18 6.99
C LEU A 146 -19.95 24.55 5.59
N ARG A 147 -18.98 24.86 4.74
CA ARG A 147 -18.78 24.17 3.46
C ARG A 147 -17.93 22.94 3.66
N VAL A 148 -18.44 21.78 3.27
CA VAL A 148 -17.80 20.48 3.43
C VAL A 148 -17.69 19.75 2.10
N VAL A 149 -16.75 18.83 1.95
CA VAL A 149 -16.63 18.00 0.74
C VAL A 149 -17.22 16.62 0.97
N LEU A 150 -18.29 16.29 0.25
CA LEU A 150 -19.02 15.03 0.42
C LEU A 150 -18.82 14.10 -0.77
N PRO A 151 -18.80 12.77 -0.57
CA PRO A 151 -19.06 11.86 -1.66
C PRO A 151 -20.49 12.12 -2.18
N VAL A 152 -20.64 12.16 -3.51
CA VAL A 152 -21.94 12.40 -4.16
C VAL A 152 -22.89 11.20 -3.95
N ASP A 153 -22.33 10.00 -3.79
CA ASP A 153 -23.05 8.77 -3.45
C ASP A 153 -22.37 8.04 -2.28
N PHE A 154 -23.07 7.96 -1.15
CA PHE A 154 -22.59 7.28 0.06
C PHE A 154 -22.52 5.76 -0.06
N ALA A 155 -23.39 5.15 -0.86
CA ALA A 155 -23.35 3.70 -1.09
C ALA A 155 -22.11 3.35 -1.91
N SER A 156 -21.84 4.08 -2.99
CA SER A 156 -20.60 3.93 -3.77
C SER A 156 -19.35 4.26 -2.95
N HIS A 157 -19.36 5.32 -2.14
CA HIS A 157 -18.24 5.60 -1.23
C HIS A 157 -17.96 4.47 -0.24
N ARG A 158 -19.01 3.85 0.31
CA ARG A 158 -18.87 2.72 1.22
C ARG A 158 -18.28 1.50 0.50
N ARG A 159 -18.81 1.14 -0.67
CA ARG A 159 -18.27 0.05 -1.50
C ARG A 159 -16.80 0.29 -1.84
N HIS A 160 -16.46 1.49 -2.29
CA HIS A 160 -15.09 1.88 -2.58
C HIS A 160 -14.18 1.74 -1.35
N SER A 161 -14.63 2.19 -0.18
CA SER A 161 -13.87 2.05 1.07
C SER A 161 -13.66 0.59 1.49
N GLU A 162 -14.67 -0.26 1.33
CA GLU A 162 -14.58 -1.70 1.59
C GLU A 162 -13.60 -2.37 0.60
N ASN A 163 -13.69 -2.02 -0.68
CA ASN A 163 -12.77 -2.48 -1.72
C ASN A 163 -11.32 -2.04 -1.49
N LEU A 164 -11.06 -0.83 -0.98
CA LEU A 164 -9.71 -0.39 -0.59
C LEU A 164 -9.11 -1.26 0.52
N ARG A 165 -9.92 -1.73 1.47
CA ARG A 165 -9.45 -2.67 2.52
C ARG A 165 -9.14 -4.04 1.93
N SER A 166 -9.99 -4.55 1.05
CA SER A 166 -9.75 -5.82 0.34
C SER A 166 -8.50 -5.72 -0.53
N LEU A 167 -8.30 -4.60 -1.22
CA LEU A 167 -7.11 -4.30 -2.01
C LEU A 167 -5.84 -4.24 -1.16
N ALA A 168 -5.88 -3.57 0.01
CA ALA A 168 -4.74 -3.51 0.92
C ALA A 168 -4.36 -4.91 1.46
N ARG A 169 -5.34 -5.76 1.76
CA ARG A 169 -5.09 -7.16 2.15
C ARG A 169 -4.47 -7.97 1.00
N ALA A 170 -4.97 -7.81 -0.22
CA ALA A 170 -4.41 -8.45 -1.40
C ALA A 170 -2.97 -7.97 -1.70
N GLU A 171 -2.69 -6.67 -1.55
CA GLU A 171 -1.33 -6.14 -1.65
C GLU A 171 -0.42 -6.73 -0.57
N GLY A 172 -0.89 -6.80 0.67
CA GLY A 172 -0.16 -7.41 1.78
C GLY A 172 0.21 -8.87 1.50
N ALA A 173 -0.75 -9.66 1.03
CA ALA A 173 -0.53 -11.05 0.63
C ALA A 173 0.44 -11.16 -0.55
N TRP A 174 0.32 -10.27 -1.55
CA TRP A 174 1.23 -10.25 -2.69
C TRP A 174 2.68 -9.95 -2.31
N ARG A 175 2.88 -9.11 -1.29
CA ARG A 175 4.22 -8.78 -0.76
C ARG A 175 4.88 -9.94 0.00
N GLN A 176 4.14 -11.03 0.24
CA GLN A 176 4.61 -12.21 0.95
C GLN A 176 4.50 -13.46 0.05
N PRO A 177 5.26 -13.55 -1.06
CA PRO A 177 5.16 -14.71 -1.93
C PRO A 177 5.61 -16.00 -1.23
N ASN A 178 4.86 -17.08 -1.41
CA ASN A 178 5.22 -18.43 -1.01
C ASN A 178 5.72 -19.22 -2.22
N ILE A 179 7.05 -19.33 -2.31
CA ILE A 179 7.76 -20.04 -3.38
C ILE A 179 7.85 -21.52 -3.01
N VAL A 180 7.16 -22.35 -3.78
CA VAL A 180 7.15 -23.80 -3.61
C VAL A 180 7.98 -24.43 -4.70
N PHE A 181 9.07 -25.10 -4.32
CA PHE A 181 9.82 -25.96 -5.22
C PHE A 181 9.19 -27.35 -5.21
N LEU A 182 8.77 -27.82 -6.38
CA LEU A 182 8.34 -29.20 -6.63
C LEU A 182 9.36 -29.83 -7.58
N VAL A 183 10.20 -30.71 -7.06
CA VAL A 183 11.38 -31.21 -7.77
C VAL A 183 11.26 -32.71 -8.04
N ASP A 184 11.64 -33.13 -9.23
CA ASP A 184 11.80 -34.55 -9.55
C ASP A 184 12.93 -35.14 -8.68
N GLY A 185 12.55 -36.10 -7.85
CA GLY A 185 13.40 -36.76 -6.86
C GLY A 185 14.10 -38.03 -7.38
N THR A 186 14.09 -38.28 -8.68
CA THR A 186 14.75 -39.43 -9.29
C THR A 186 16.27 -39.27 -9.35
N HIS A 187 16.97 -40.34 -9.74
CA HIS A 187 18.42 -40.32 -9.79
C HIS A 187 18.98 -39.41 -10.88
N SER A 188 18.31 -39.32 -12.03
CA SER A 188 18.77 -38.57 -13.21
C SER A 188 18.91 -37.07 -12.95
N THR A 189 18.22 -36.54 -11.94
CA THR A 189 18.25 -35.12 -11.55
C THR A 189 19.43 -34.75 -10.65
N GLY A 190 20.18 -35.73 -10.13
CA GLY A 190 21.25 -35.52 -9.16
C GLY A 190 22.29 -34.44 -9.54
N PRO A 191 22.85 -34.43 -10.76
CA PRO A 191 23.79 -33.39 -11.20
C PRO A 191 23.19 -31.98 -11.17
N TYR A 192 21.91 -31.83 -11.51
CA TYR A 192 21.19 -30.55 -11.54
C TYR A 192 20.90 -30.06 -10.12
N LEU A 193 20.45 -30.96 -9.23
CA LEU A 193 20.20 -30.65 -7.83
C LEU A 193 21.43 -30.11 -7.13
N LYS A 194 22.61 -30.67 -7.42
CA LYS A 194 23.89 -30.20 -6.87
C LYS A 194 24.18 -28.75 -7.27
N GLU A 195 24.04 -28.40 -8.54
CA GLU A 195 24.27 -27.02 -9.02
C GLU A 195 23.21 -26.04 -8.48
N ILE A 196 21.94 -26.45 -8.42
CA ILE A 196 20.87 -25.64 -7.81
C ILE A 196 21.17 -25.41 -6.32
N HIS A 197 21.55 -26.44 -5.58
CA HIS A 197 21.90 -26.33 -4.16
C HIS A 197 23.10 -25.38 -3.95
N ALA A 198 24.14 -25.50 -4.78
CA ALA A 198 25.29 -24.59 -4.74
C ALA A 198 24.88 -23.13 -5.01
N LEU A 199 24.05 -22.89 -6.02
CA LEU A 199 23.52 -21.56 -6.36
C LEU A 199 22.70 -20.95 -5.21
N LEU A 200 21.79 -21.73 -4.62
CA LEU A 200 20.92 -21.27 -3.51
C LEU A 200 21.72 -20.86 -2.26
N HIS A 201 22.97 -21.31 -2.14
CA HIS A 201 23.85 -20.91 -1.04
C HIS A 201 24.15 -19.41 -1.04
N THR A 202 24.24 -18.78 -2.21
CA THR A 202 24.50 -17.33 -2.32
C THR A 202 23.23 -16.57 -2.68
N LEU A 203 22.42 -17.11 -3.59
CA LEU A 203 21.26 -16.41 -4.14
C LEU A 203 20.20 -16.06 -3.10
N LEU A 204 19.94 -16.95 -2.12
CA LEU A 204 18.90 -16.69 -1.13
C LEU A 204 19.23 -15.49 -0.22
N ASP A 205 20.52 -15.26 0.09
CA ASP A 205 20.93 -14.08 0.88
C ASP A 205 20.70 -12.80 0.08
N GLU A 206 21.05 -12.80 -1.21
CA GLU A 206 20.85 -11.66 -2.12
C GLU A 206 19.37 -11.31 -2.27
N LEU A 207 18.51 -12.32 -2.48
CA LEU A 207 17.06 -12.13 -2.64
C LEU A 207 16.41 -11.60 -1.36
N GLU A 208 16.83 -12.08 -0.19
CA GLU A 208 16.33 -11.56 1.10
C GLU A 208 16.74 -10.09 1.31
N GLN A 209 17.99 -9.74 0.99
CA GLN A 209 18.47 -8.36 1.10
C GLN A 209 17.73 -7.41 0.14
N GLU A 210 17.63 -7.77 -1.14
CA GLU A 210 16.87 -6.97 -2.11
C GLU A 210 15.38 -6.90 -1.76
N GLY A 211 14.80 -8.02 -1.31
CA GLY A 211 13.40 -8.12 -0.89
C GLY A 211 13.08 -7.17 0.25
N ARG A 212 13.92 -7.12 1.30
CA ARG A 212 13.76 -6.18 2.42
C ARG A 212 13.77 -4.73 1.97
N GLY A 213 14.66 -4.36 1.05
CA GLY A 213 14.69 -3.03 0.45
C GLY A 213 13.38 -2.65 -0.27
N ARG A 214 12.63 -3.64 -0.74
CA ARG A 214 11.34 -3.49 -1.44
C ARG A 214 10.12 -3.79 -0.54
N LYS A 215 10.32 -4.05 0.76
CA LYS A 215 9.30 -4.49 1.71
C LYS A 215 8.57 -5.77 1.25
N LEU A 216 9.37 -6.77 0.86
CA LEU A 216 8.93 -8.12 0.50
C LEU A 216 9.47 -9.11 1.53
N THR A 217 8.72 -10.18 1.78
CA THR A 217 9.12 -11.28 2.65
C THR A 217 8.89 -12.59 1.91
N PHE A 218 9.97 -13.33 1.62
CA PHE A 218 9.87 -14.58 0.87
C PHE A 218 9.68 -15.77 1.82
N ARG A 219 8.76 -16.65 1.46
CA ARG A 219 8.61 -17.96 2.09
C ARG A 219 8.95 -19.05 1.10
N TYR A 220 9.59 -20.10 1.58
CA TYR A 220 10.05 -21.19 0.75
C TYR A 220 9.52 -22.53 1.28
N SER A 221 9.10 -23.39 0.36
CA SER A 221 8.70 -24.78 0.62
C SER A 221 9.41 -25.69 -0.38
N LEU A 222 9.71 -26.93 0.02
CA LEU A 222 10.35 -27.93 -0.85
C LEU A 222 9.65 -29.28 -0.75
N TYR A 223 9.24 -29.77 -1.92
CA TYR A 223 8.61 -31.06 -2.13
C TYR A 223 9.32 -31.78 -3.27
N ALA A 224 9.32 -33.11 -3.20
CA ALA A 224 9.74 -33.96 -4.30
C ALA A 224 8.63 -34.91 -4.73
N TYR A 225 8.64 -35.27 -6.01
CA TYR A 225 7.81 -36.31 -6.60
C TYR A 225 8.68 -37.35 -7.30
N THR A 226 8.22 -38.60 -7.31
CA THR A 226 8.77 -39.75 -8.03
C THR A 226 7.61 -40.66 -8.44
N ASP A 227 7.86 -41.78 -9.14
CA ASP A 227 6.83 -42.81 -9.41
C ASP A 227 6.37 -43.52 -8.12
N ALA A 228 5.11 -43.97 -8.12
CA ALA A 228 4.55 -44.80 -7.05
C ALA A 228 5.36 -46.10 -6.80
N ALA A 229 6.07 -46.60 -7.82
CA ALA A 229 6.96 -47.75 -7.76
C ALA A 229 8.11 -47.58 -6.75
N TYR A 230 8.53 -46.35 -6.44
CA TYR A 230 9.49 -46.03 -5.38
C TYR A 230 8.93 -46.19 -3.96
N GLY A 231 7.62 -46.45 -3.84
CA GLY A 231 6.92 -46.68 -2.60
C GLY A 231 6.33 -45.41 -1.97
N PRO A 232 5.36 -45.54 -1.05
CA PRO A 232 4.57 -44.41 -0.54
C PRO A 232 5.39 -43.35 0.22
N GLY A 233 6.59 -43.68 0.70
CA GLY A 233 7.49 -42.74 1.38
C GLY A 233 8.32 -41.85 0.44
N TYR A 234 8.43 -42.22 -0.84
CA TYR A 234 9.22 -41.51 -1.86
C TYR A 234 8.36 -40.93 -2.97
N HIS A 235 7.23 -41.58 -3.29
CA HIS A 235 6.25 -41.19 -4.31
C HIS A 235 5.97 -39.68 -4.30
N THR A 236 5.67 -39.16 -3.11
CA THR A 236 5.71 -37.71 -2.87
C THR A 236 6.25 -37.45 -1.47
N ARG A 237 7.17 -36.50 -1.34
CA ARG A 237 7.85 -36.25 -0.06
C ARG A 237 8.00 -34.76 0.23
N ARG A 238 7.62 -34.38 1.44
CA ARG A 238 7.88 -33.05 1.98
C ARG A 238 9.28 -33.01 2.60
N TYR A 239 10.12 -32.12 2.10
CA TYR A 239 11.42 -31.82 2.71
C TYR A 239 11.37 -30.57 3.60
N LEU A 240 10.53 -29.60 3.23
CA LEU A 240 10.40 -28.35 3.96
C LEU A 240 9.00 -27.74 3.82
N GLY A 241 8.40 -27.37 4.95
CA GLY A 241 7.21 -26.50 4.96
C GLY A 241 7.56 -25.03 4.83
N ALA A 242 6.57 -24.21 4.47
CA ALA A 242 6.73 -22.77 4.27
C ALA A 242 7.52 -22.11 5.41
N THR A 243 8.68 -21.55 5.09
CA THR A 243 9.55 -20.86 6.05
C THR A 243 10.30 -19.70 5.41
N GLU A 244 10.61 -18.68 6.20
CA GLU A 244 11.48 -17.55 5.84
C GLU A 244 12.96 -17.87 6.15
N ASN A 245 13.23 -19.01 6.80
CA ASN A 245 14.56 -19.41 7.21
C ASN A 245 15.34 -20.06 6.04
N ILE A 246 16.15 -19.25 5.36
CA ILE A 246 17.01 -19.67 4.24
C ILE A 246 17.99 -20.81 4.58
N TRP A 247 18.42 -20.93 5.85
CA TRP A 247 19.28 -22.05 6.28
C TRP A 247 18.54 -23.38 6.23
N SER A 248 17.26 -23.38 6.62
CA SER A 248 16.40 -24.56 6.50
C SER A 248 16.17 -24.94 5.04
N VAL A 249 16.06 -23.95 4.14
CA VAL A 249 15.95 -24.18 2.69
C VAL A 249 17.20 -24.88 2.15
N ARG A 250 18.39 -24.37 2.45
CA ARG A 250 19.67 -24.98 2.04
C ARG A 250 19.79 -26.42 2.54
N ARG A 251 19.46 -26.65 3.82
CA ARG A 251 19.48 -28.00 4.41
C ARG A 251 18.50 -28.95 3.71
N ALA A 252 17.31 -28.47 3.38
CA ALA A 252 16.29 -29.28 2.70
C ALA A 252 16.74 -29.71 1.30
N PHE A 253 17.35 -28.81 0.53
CA PHE A 253 17.94 -29.15 -0.77
C PHE A 253 19.09 -30.15 -0.64
N LYS A 254 19.96 -29.99 0.36
CA LYS A 254 20.99 -30.99 0.68
C LYS A 254 20.40 -32.37 0.98
N SER A 255 19.33 -32.44 1.78
CA SER A 255 18.65 -33.70 2.08
C SER A 255 18.05 -34.35 0.82
N LEU A 256 17.47 -33.55 -0.08
CA LEU A 256 16.96 -34.04 -1.36
C LEU A 256 18.09 -34.59 -2.26
N GLU A 257 19.21 -33.87 -2.36
CA GLU A 257 20.42 -34.31 -3.08
C GLU A 257 20.98 -35.63 -2.51
N GLU A 258 21.01 -35.78 -1.18
CA GLU A 258 21.47 -37.01 -0.55
C GLU A 258 20.54 -38.20 -0.79
N ASP A 259 19.23 -37.97 -0.80
CA ASP A 259 18.23 -39.02 -0.99
C ASP A 259 18.12 -39.47 -2.45
N THR A 260 18.13 -38.55 -3.42
CA THR A 260 18.19 -38.86 -4.87
C THR A 260 19.40 -39.73 -5.22
N ARG A 261 20.54 -39.53 -4.53
CA ARG A 261 21.72 -40.40 -4.66
C ARG A 261 21.53 -41.79 -4.07
N LYS A 262 20.75 -41.96 -3.00
CA LYS A 262 20.49 -43.27 -2.37
C LYS A 262 19.53 -44.13 -3.21
N THR A 263 18.65 -43.51 -3.98
CA THR A 263 17.69 -44.18 -4.87
C THR A 263 18.36 -45.15 -5.87
N LEU A 264 19.63 -44.92 -6.22
CA LEU A 264 20.52 -45.83 -7.00
C LEU A 264 20.61 -47.27 -6.46
N THR A 265 20.42 -47.47 -5.15
CA THR A 265 20.65 -48.77 -4.50
C THR A 265 19.46 -49.72 -4.63
N HIS A 266 18.31 -49.24 -5.12
CA HIS A 266 17.11 -50.05 -5.34
C HIS A 266 16.96 -50.29 -6.84
N SER A 267 17.00 -51.56 -7.27
CA SER A 267 16.81 -51.98 -8.66
C SER A 267 15.34 -51.88 -9.08
N ILE A 268 14.78 -50.68 -9.00
CA ILE A 268 13.40 -50.40 -9.42
C ILE A 268 13.45 -50.10 -10.91
N ARG A 269 12.56 -50.75 -11.66
CA ARG A 269 12.41 -50.59 -13.10
C ARG A 269 11.75 -49.23 -13.32
N ASP A 270 12.58 -48.19 -13.47
CA ASP A 270 12.18 -46.80 -13.73
C ASP A 270 11.27 -46.75 -14.95
N ASP A 271 9.98 -46.48 -14.75
CA ASP A 271 8.95 -46.51 -15.79
C ASP A 271 8.53 -45.09 -16.17
N TYR A 272 9.28 -44.51 -17.10
CA TYR A 272 8.96 -43.19 -17.64
C TYR A 272 7.56 -43.14 -18.31
N PRO A 273 6.76 -42.07 -18.13
CA PRO A 273 7.00 -40.83 -17.35
C PRO A 273 6.68 -40.94 -15.85
N GLU A 274 7.16 -39.98 -15.05
CA GLU A 274 6.96 -39.88 -13.58
C GLU A 274 5.56 -39.36 -13.17
N ASP A 275 5.32 -39.22 -11.87
CA ASP A 275 4.01 -38.91 -11.28
C ASP A 275 3.80 -37.43 -10.88
N ILE A 276 4.23 -36.49 -11.74
CA ILE A 276 4.18 -35.04 -11.48
C ILE A 276 2.79 -34.53 -11.05
N TYR A 277 1.70 -35.07 -11.62
CA TYR A 277 0.34 -34.63 -11.31
C TYR A 277 -0.01 -34.91 -9.84
N VAL A 278 0.46 -36.03 -9.30
CA VAL A 278 0.30 -36.34 -7.87
C VAL A 278 1.09 -35.34 -7.02
N GLY A 279 2.31 -34.98 -7.45
CA GLY A 279 3.12 -33.95 -6.82
C GLY A 279 2.42 -32.59 -6.76
N ILE A 280 1.89 -32.11 -7.89
CA ILE A 280 1.16 -30.84 -7.96
C ILE A 280 -0.10 -30.87 -7.09
N ARG A 281 -0.89 -31.95 -7.16
CA ARG A 281 -2.08 -32.12 -6.32
C ARG A 281 -1.73 -32.08 -4.83
N ARG A 282 -0.67 -32.78 -4.42
CA ARG A 282 -0.25 -32.82 -3.02
C ARG A 282 0.23 -31.45 -2.52
N VAL A 283 1.00 -30.72 -3.33
CA VAL A 283 1.38 -29.33 -3.01
C VAL A 283 0.15 -28.46 -2.80
N ARG A 284 -0.88 -28.62 -3.65
CA ARG A 284 -2.14 -27.92 -3.51
C ARG A 284 -2.85 -28.24 -2.19
N GLU A 285 -2.90 -29.51 -1.82
CA GLU A 285 -3.63 -30.00 -0.64
C GLU A 285 -2.90 -29.69 0.69
N GLU A 286 -1.56 -29.76 0.71
CA GLU A 286 -0.78 -29.65 1.96
C GLU A 286 -0.13 -28.28 2.19
N VAL A 287 0.12 -27.50 1.14
CA VAL A 287 0.85 -26.22 1.24
C VAL A 287 -0.02 -25.05 0.83
N LEU A 288 -0.64 -25.16 -0.35
CA LEU A 288 -1.39 -24.09 -0.98
C LEU A 288 -2.88 -24.20 -0.65
N THR A 289 -3.18 -24.33 0.64
CA THR A 289 -4.54 -24.34 1.18
C THR A 289 -5.24 -23.00 0.98
N ASP A 290 -6.56 -22.94 1.04
CA ASP A 290 -7.35 -21.69 0.93
C ASP A 290 -6.87 -20.60 1.91
N ALA A 291 -6.45 -21.00 3.11
CA ALA A 291 -5.85 -20.08 4.08
C ALA A 291 -4.51 -19.51 3.58
N THR A 292 -3.64 -20.33 3.01
CA THR A 292 -2.37 -19.88 2.41
C THR A 292 -2.60 -18.99 1.19
N LEU A 293 -3.55 -19.36 0.32
CA LEU A 293 -3.90 -18.67 -0.93
C LEU A 293 -4.49 -17.29 -0.69
N THR A 294 -5.16 -17.09 0.44
CA THR A 294 -5.65 -15.77 0.85
C THR A 294 -4.54 -14.94 1.48
N GLN A 295 -3.58 -15.54 2.20
CA GLN A 295 -2.56 -14.80 2.94
C GLN A 295 -1.28 -14.50 2.17
N THR A 296 -1.03 -15.18 1.05
CA THR A 296 0.23 -15.10 0.29
C THR A 296 -0.03 -15.21 -1.21
N LEU A 297 0.92 -14.76 -2.04
CA LEU A 297 0.95 -15.15 -3.46
C LEU A 297 1.68 -16.49 -3.62
N PRO A 298 1.02 -17.57 -4.04
CA PRO A 298 1.68 -18.83 -4.36
C PRO A 298 2.48 -18.75 -5.67
N VAL A 299 3.74 -19.16 -5.64
CA VAL A 299 4.58 -19.36 -6.82
C VAL A 299 5.04 -20.82 -6.81
N LEU A 300 4.67 -21.60 -7.82
CA LEU A 300 5.05 -23.00 -7.94
C LEU A 300 6.15 -23.13 -8.99
N ILE A 301 7.33 -23.58 -8.58
CA ILE A 301 8.45 -23.88 -9.46
C ILE A 301 8.56 -25.40 -9.56
N VAL A 302 8.11 -25.94 -10.68
CA VAL A 302 8.23 -27.35 -11.04
C VAL A 302 9.57 -27.55 -11.76
N ILE A 303 10.38 -28.47 -11.27
CA ILE A 303 11.69 -28.80 -11.86
C ILE A 303 11.75 -30.30 -12.09
N GLY A 304 12.03 -30.76 -13.31
CA GLY A 304 12.16 -32.20 -13.58
C GLY A 304 12.53 -32.51 -15.02
N ASP A 305 12.86 -33.76 -15.29
CA ASP A 305 13.19 -34.31 -16.62
C ASP A 305 12.07 -35.15 -17.22
N HIS A 306 11.07 -35.55 -16.42
CA HIS A 306 10.00 -36.44 -16.86
C HIS A 306 8.60 -35.84 -16.64
N GLY A 307 7.74 -35.94 -17.65
CA GLY A 307 6.35 -35.49 -17.57
C GLY A 307 5.46 -36.41 -16.72
N GLY A 308 4.15 -36.17 -16.73
CA GLY A 308 3.17 -36.88 -15.93
C GLY A 308 2.49 -38.05 -16.63
N HIS A 309 2.36 -39.17 -15.92
CA HIS A 309 1.46 -40.26 -16.31
C HIS A 309 0.05 -40.12 -15.67
N GLU A 310 -0.99 -40.59 -16.34
CA GLU A 310 -2.40 -40.43 -15.89
C GLU A 310 -2.95 -41.61 -15.07
N ARG A 311 -2.11 -42.32 -14.31
CA ARG A 311 -2.55 -43.51 -13.55
C ARG A 311 -3.57 -43.20 -12.46
N ASN A 312 -3.32 -42.14 -11.69
CA ASN A 312 -4.10 -41.78 -10.50
C ASN A 312 -4.75 -40.40 -10.58
N VAL A 313 -4.14 -39.49 -11.34
CA VAL A 313 -4.59 -38.11 -11.51
C VAL A 313 -4.55 -37.80 -13.00
N SER A 314 -5.65 -37.31 -13.55
CA SER A 314 -5.71 -36.92 -14.97
C SER A 314 -5.06 -35.54 -15.17
N ARG A 315 -4.43 -35.33 -16.33
CA ARG A 315 -3.87 -34.02 -16.70
C ARG A 315 -4.93 -32.92 -16.63
N SER A 316 -6.16 -33.22 -17.05
CA SER A 316 -7.29 -32.30 -17.00
C SER A 316 -7.67 -31.84 -15.59
N ALA A 317 -7.40 -32.65 -14.55
CA ALA A 317 -7.70 -32.28 -13.17
C ALA A 317 -6.70 -31.26 -12.59
N ILE A 318 -5.50 -31.13 -13.19
CA ILE A 318 -4.43 -30.25 -12.68
C ILE A 318 -4.60 -28.80 -13.12
N GLY A 319 -5.04 -28.55 -14.35
CA GLY A 319 -5.22 -27.20 -14.89
C GLY A 319 -5.99 -26.26 -13.94
N PRO A 320 -7.19 -26.65 -13.45
CA PRO A 320 -7.95 -25.85 -12.49
C PRO A 320 -7.23 -25.55 -11.18
N LEU A 321 -6.30 -26.41 -10.74
CA LEU A 321 -5.55 -26.22 -9.49
C LEU A 321 -4.46 -25.15 -9.60
N LEU A 322 -4.10 -24.76 -10.83
CA LEU A 322 -3.04 -23.79 -11.11
C LEU A 322 -3.58 -22.38 -11.41
N GLU A 323 -4.89 -22.17 -11.52
CA GLU A 323 -5.49 -20.89 -11.96
C GLU A 323 -5.23 -19.68 -11.04
N ASP A 324 -4.95 -19.94 -9.77
CA ASP A 324 -4.64 -18.97 -8.71
C ASP A 324 -3.17 -19.06 -8.25
N ILE A 325 -2.36 -19.83 -8.98
CA ILE A 325 -0.93 -20.01 -8.75
C ILE A 325 -0.15 -19.36 -9.90
N VAL A 326 1.08 -18.89 -9.61
CA VAL A 326 2.04 -18.55 -10.66
C VAL A 326 2.96 -19.76 -10.91
N PRO A 327 2.73 -20.56 -11.96
CA PRO A 327 3.56 -21.72 -12.26
C PRO A 327 4.78 -21.36 -13.12
N TYR A 328 5.88 -22.05 -12.83
CA TYR A 328 7.10 -22.12 -13.63
C TYR A 328 7.47 -23.59 -13.84
N PHE A 329 7.79 -23.96 -15.07
CA PHE A 329 8.25 -25.31 -15.42
C PHE A 329 9.69 -25.22 -15.95
N ILE A 330 10.59 -25.97 -15.33
CA ILE A 330 12.01 -26.02 -15.68
C ILE A 330 12.35 -27.47 -16.02
N GLN A 331 12.58 -27.72 -17.30
CA GLN A 331 12.94 -29.03 -17.82
C GLN A 331 14.45 -29.25 -17.70
N MET A 332 14.82 -30.34 -17.01
CA MET A 332 16.19 -30.83 -16.94
C MET A 332 16.50 -31.73 -18.14
N GLY A 333 17.76 -31.76 -18.59
CA GLY A 333 18.21 -32.76 -19.54
C GLY A 333 18.12 -32.37 -21.01
N ARG A 334 18.66 -33.25 -21.86
CA ARG A 334 18.74 -33.11 -23.32
C ARG A 334 17.79 -34.08 -23.99
N GLN A 335 16.93 -33.54 -24.84
CA GLN A 335 16.17 -34.36 -25.79
C GLN A 335 17.12 -34.77 -26.93
N ASP A 336 17.38 -36.06 -27.07
CA ASP A 336 18.31 -36.58 -28.08
C ASP A 336 17.69 -36.37 -29.48
N ARG A 337 18.08 -35.29 -30.18
CA ARG A 337 17.42 -34.83 -31.42
C ARG A 337 17.51 -35.80 -32.60
N GLN A 338 18.31 -36.87 -32.47
CA GLN A 338 18.40 -37.94 -33.47
C GLN A 338 17.35 -39.03 -33.28
N GLU A 339 16.64 -39.03 -32.15
CA GLU A 339 15.54 -39.94 -31.87
C GLU A 339 14.21 -39.23 -32.18
N SER A 340 13.30 -39.91 -32.86
CA SER A 340 11.90 -39.46 -33.06
C SER A 340 10.96 -40.67 -32.99
N PRO A 341 10.95 -41.42 -31.88
CA PRO A 341 10.11 -42.60 -31.71
C PRO A 341 8.62 -42.24 -31.71
N ASN A 342 7.77 -43.20 -32.06
CA ASN A 342 6.33 -43.04 -31.84
C ASN A 342 6.01 -43.22 -30.35
N CYS A 343 5.85 -42.10 -29.64
CA CYS A 343 5.59 -42.07 -28.20
C CYS A 343 4.21 -42.60 -27.78
N GLN A 344 3.35 -43.05 -28.70
CA GLN A 344 2.06 -43.68 -28.38
C GLN A 344 2.18 -45.17 -28.00
N ASN A 345 3.33 -45.83 -28.27
CA ASN A 345 3.53 -47.27 -28.05
C ASN A 345 4.64 -47.58 -27.03
N HIS A 346 4.41 -47.22 -25.75
CA HIS A 346 5.41 -47.33 -24.67
C HIS A 346 6.00 -48.74 -24.45
N GLY A 347 5.26 -49.81 -24.75
CA GLY A 347 5.63 -51.20 -24.42
C GLY A 347 6.77 -51.84 -25.23
N LYS A 348 7.30 -51.15 -26.25
CA LYS A 348 8.39 -51.66 -27.12
C LYS A 348 9.58 -50.70 -27.27
N LEU A 349 9.57 -49.58 -26.55
CA LEU A 349 10.60 -48.55 -26.67
C LEU A 349 11.87 -48.95 -25.91
N ARG A 350 13.04 -48.66 -26.49
CA ARG A 350 14.33 -48.76 -25.78
C ARG A 350 14.39 -47.66 -24.72
N GLN A 351 15.28 -47.82 -23.73
CA GLN A 351 15.42 -46.86 -22.63
C GLN A 351 15.68 -45.41 -23.09
N ARG A 352 16.43 -45.21 -24.18
CA ARG A 352 16.67 -43.86 -24.75
C ARG A 352 15.39 -43.26 -25.35
N GLU A 353 14.65 -44.07 -26.12
CA GLU A 353 13.37 -43.66 -26.73
C GLU A 353 12.31 -43.35 -25.66
N GLN A 354 12.31 -44.09 -24.54
CA GLN A 354 11.44 -43.81 -23.39
C GLN A 354 11.76 -42.46 -22.75
N ARG A 355 13.05 -42.14 -22.55
CA ARG A 355 13.49 -40.83 -22.04
C ARG A 355 13.12 -39.71 -23.00
N PHE A 356 13.30 -39.89 -24.30
CA PHE A 356 12.87 -38.94 -25.31
C PHE A 356 11.36 -38.64 -25.18
N CYS A 357 10.53 -39.68 -25.08
CA CYS A 357 9.08 -39.52 -24.94
C CYS A 357 8.67 -38.85 -23.61
N ALA A 358 9.42 -39.08 -22.55
CA ALA A 358 9.17 -38.47 -21.26
C ALA A 358 9.55 -36.98 -21.21
N PHE A 359 10.65 -36.61 -21.87
CA PHE A 359 11.00 -35.20 -22.12
C PHE A 359 9.87 -34.53 -22.91
N GLN A 360 9.46 -35.12 -24.03
CA GLN A 360 8.37 -34.59 -24.84
C GLN A 360 7.07 -34.45 -24.02
N ARG A 361 6.77 -35.43 -23.17
CA ARG A 361 5.59 -35.38 -22.29
C ARG A 361 5.64 -34.21 -21.32
N PHE A 362 6.80 -33.91 -20.72
CA PHE A 362 6.97 -32.75 -19.84
C PHE A 362 6.73 -31.43 -20.59
N GLU A 363 7.22 -31.33 -21.83
CA GLU A 363 7.00 -30.16 -22.68
C GLU A 363 5.51 -29.99 -22.99
N GLU A 364 4.84 -31.06 -23.41
CA GLU A 364 3.40 -31.05 -23.65
C GLU A 364 2.62 -30.68 -22.37
N ASP A 365 3.09 -31.09 -21.19
CA ASP A 365 2.46 -30.80 -19.90
C ASP A 365 2.58 -29.31 -19.59
N ALA A 366 3.79 -28.78 -19.71
CA ALA A 366 4.05 -27.36 -19.54
C ALA A 366 3.22 -26.54 -20.54
N GLU A 367 3.19 -26.90 -21.82
CA GLU A 367 2.37 -26.23 -22.84
C GLU A 367 0.87 -26.32 -22.55
N TYR A 368 0.39 -27.48 -22.10
CA TYR A 368 -1.01 -27.66 -21.74
C TYR A 368 -1.41 -26.79 -20.53
N PHE A 369 -0.58 -26.74 -19.48
CA PHE A 369 -0.87 -25.99 -18.26
C PHE A 369 -0.62 -24.49 -18.39
N LEU A 370 0.37 -24.08 -19.18
CA LEU A 370 0.74 -22.68 -19.36
C LEU A 370 0.02 -22.03 -20.56
N GLY A 371 -0.37 -22.82 -21.57
CA GLY A 371 -0.99 -22.35 -22.81
C GLY A 371 0.00 -21.77 -23.83
N ALA A 372 -0.43 -21.67 -25.10
CA ALA A 372 0.39 -21.34 -26.27
C ALA A 372 1.00 -19.91 -26.31
N ARG A 373 0.84 -19.08 -25.28
CA ARG A 373 1.33 -17.68 -25.23
C ARG A 373 2.29 -17.39 -24.07
N PHE A 374 2.83 -18.43 -23.44
CA PHE A 374 3.51 -18.32 -22.14
C PHE A 374 4.98 -18.74 -22.12
N GLU A 375 5.69 -18.65 -23.26
CA GLU A 375 7.11 -19.01 -23.42
C GLU A 375 8.06 -18.55 -22.31
N LYS A 376 7.70 -17.53 -21.50
CA LYS A 376 8.46 -17.06 -20.34
C LYS A 376 8.44 -17.95 -19.10
N ASN A 377 7.51 -18.91 -19.01
CA ASN A 377 7.33 -19.75 -17.82
C ASN A 377 7.78 -21.20 -18.03
N PHE A 378 8.37 -21.48 -19.19
CA PHE A 378 8.90 -22.77 -19.55
C PHE A 378 10.36 -22.64 -19.97
N PHE A 379 11.26 -23.35 -19.29
CA PHE A 379 12.70 -23.27 -19.49
C PHE A 379 13.30 -24.65 -19.74
N ARG A 380 14.30 -24.73 -20.62
CA ARG A 380 15.03 -25.97 -20.93
C ARG A 380 16.51 -25.80 -20.64
N GLY A 381 17.11 -26.70 -19.87
CA GLY A 381 18.54 -26.66 -19.54
C GLY A 381 19.20 -28.02 -19.70
N GLU A 382 20.06 -28.16 -20.71
CA GLU A 382 20.85 -29.40 -20.93
C GLU A 382 22.10 -29.46 -20.04
N ASP A 383 22.65 -28.31 -19.65
CA ASP A 383 23.78 -28.18 -18.73
C ASP A 383 23.25 -27.86 -17.32
N PRO A 384 23.61 -28.65 -16.28
CA PRO A 384 23.28 -28.37 -14.89
C PRO A 384 23.51 -26.93 -14.43
N LYS A 385 24.58 -26.27 -14.89
CA LYS A 385 24.86 -24.87 -14.54
C LYS A 385 23.89 -23.91 -15.21
N VAL A 386 23.62 -24.11 -16.50
CA VAL A 386 22.65 -23.30 -17.25
C VAL A 386 21.25 -23.43 -16.64
N LEU A 387 20.88 -24.63 -16.17
CA LEU A 387 19.60 -24.84 -15.50
C LEU A 387 19.55 -24.15 -14.12
N ALA A 388 20.64 -24.19 -13.35
CA ALA A 388 20.73 -23.41 -12.12
C ALA A 388 20.55 -21.91 -12.40
N ASP A 389 21.20 -21.37 -13.43
CA ASP A 389 21.02 -19.98 -13.86
C ASP A 389 19.55 -19.66 -14.23
N GLN A 390 18.81 -20.62 -14.78
CA GLN A 390 17.36 -20.48 -15.03
C GLN A 390 16.56 -20.40 -13.72
N VAL A 391 16.87 -21.22 -12.72
CA VAL A 391 16.26 -21.10 -11.38
C VAL A 391 16.56 -19.71 -10.79
N GLN A 392 17.78 -19.21 -10.94
CA GLN A 392 18.13 -17.85 -10.53
C GLN A 392 17.28 -16.80 -11.26
N SER A 393 17.14 -16.94 -12.58
CA SER A 393 16.33 -16.02 -13.40
C SER A 393 14.87 -16.01 -12.96
N VAL A 394 14.28 -17.17 -12.67
CA VAL A 394 12.90 -17.27 -12.17
C VAL A 394 12.75 -16.56 -10.83
N LEU A 395 13.66 -16.79 -9.88
CA LEU A 395 13.58 -16.14 -8.56
C LEU A 395 13.76 -14.62 -8.65
N LYS A 396 14.66 -14.15 -9.52
CA LYS A 396 14.83 -12.71 -9.82
C LYS A 396 13.60 -12.12 -10.51
N GLU A 397 12.96 -12.86 -11.42
CA GLU A 397 11.71 -12.44 -12.05
C GLU A 397 10.58 -12.33 -11.03
N VAL A 398 10.45 -13.29 -10.09
CA VAL A 398 9.48 -13.21 -8.98
C VAL A 398 9.67 -11.92 -8.19
N LEU A 399 10.91 -11.61 -7.79
CA LEU A 399 11.25 -10.37 -7.10
C LEU A 399 10.89 -9.12 -7.92
N HIS A 400 11.17 -9.14 -9.23
CA HIS A 400 10.88 -8.03 -10.14
C HIS A 400 9.38 -7.81 -10.34
N GLN A 401 8.61 -8.87 -10.61
CA GLN A 401 7.16 -8.78 -10.77
C GLN A 401 6.48 -8.31 -9.47
N GLN A 402 7.02 -8.70 -8.32
CA GLN A 402 6.48 -8.32 -7.00
C GLN A 402 6.73 -6.85 -6.67
N ALA A 403 7.79 -6.27 -7.23
CA ALA A 403 8.06 -4.84 -7.12
C ALA A 403 7.07 -3.97 -7.93
N ARG A 404 6.36 -4.54 -8.90
CA ARG A 404 5.43 -3.81 -9.79
C ARG A 404 4.01 -3.66 -9.23
N THR A 405 3.65 -4.39 -8.18
CA THR A 405 2.33 -4.38 -7.51
C THR A 405 1.81 -2.99 -7.16
N PRO A 406 2.64 -2.04 -6.67
CA PRO A 406 2.16 -0.70 -6.37
C PRO A 406 1.51 0.00 -7.57
N LEU A 407 1.88 -0.33 -8.81
CA LEU A 407 1.29 0.27 -10.01
C LEU A 407 -0.17 -0.15 -10.21
N VAL A 408 -0.46 -1.46 -10.07
CA VAL A 408 -1.83 -1.99 -10.22
C VAL A 408 -2.69 -1.56 -9.05
N VAL A 409 -2.15 -1.63 -7.83
CA VAL A 409 -2.82 -1.17 -6.61
C VAL A 409 -3.14 0.32 -6.68
N ASP A 410 -2.24 1.14 -7.23
CA ASP A 410 -2.51 2.55 -7.51
C ASP A 410 -3.68 2.74 -8.47
N SER A 411 -3.71 2.01 -9.59
CA SER A 411 -4.83 2.06 -10.52
C SER A 411 -6.15 1.64 -9.88
N LEU A 412 -6.22 0.46 -9.26
CA LEU A 412 -7.48 -0.06 -8.69
C LEU A 412 -8.01 0.83 -7.56
N ALA A 413 -7.12 1.37 -6.73
CA ALA A 413 -7.50 2.29 -5.66
C ALA A 413 -8.04 3.64 -6.18
N THR A 414 -7.82 3.97 -7.45
CA THR A 414 -8.45 5.15 -8.09
C THR A 414 -9.86 4.87 -8.63
N GLY A 415 -10.34 3.62 -8.50
CA GLY A 415 -11.64 3.21 -9.03
C GLY A 415 -11.61 2.73 -10.47
N GLN A 416 -10.42 2.57 -11.08
CA GLN A 416 -10.33 2.03 -12.44
C GLN A 416 -10.75 0.56 -12.50
N PRO A 417 -11.32 0.12 -13.64
CA PRO A 417 -11.56 -1.29 -13.88
C PRO A 417 -10.24 -2.06 -14.04
N TRP A 418 -10.31 -3.36 -13.79
CA TRP A 418 -9.21 -4.31 -13.89
C TRP A 418 -8.52 -4.30 -15.26
N GLU A 419 -9.30 -4.19 -16.34
CA GLU A 419 -8.78 -4.18 -17.70
C GLU A 419 -7.82 -3.02 -17.96
N ASP A 420 -8.03 -1.87 -17.31
CA ASP A 420 -7.11 -0.74 -17.38
C ASP A 420 -5.94 -0.93 -16.41
N ALA A 421 -6.22 -1.37 -15.17
CA ALA A 421 -5.22 -1.53 -14.13
C ALA A 421 -4.12 -2.54 -14.51
N LYS A 422 -4.50 -3.70 -15.08
CA LYS A 422 -3.55 -4.76 -15.46
C LYS A 422 -2.61 -4.34 -16.60
N ARG A 423 -3.03 -3.41 -17.46
CA ARG A 423 -2.18 -2.90 -18.55
C ARG A 423 -0.99 -2.09 -18.04
N VAL A 424 -1.11 -1.49 -16.86
CA VAL A 424 -0.06 -0.62 -16.29
C VAL A 424 1.13 -1.42 -15.76
N SER A 425 0.92 -2.64 -15.25
CA SER A 425 2.02 -3.47 -14.71
C SER A 425 2.83 -4.17 -15.78
N GLY A 426 2.24 -4.45 -16.95
CA GLY A 426 2.87 -5.31 -17.95
C GLY A 426 3.19 -6.71 -17.40
N TRP A 427 2.38 -7.19 -16.45
CA TRP A 427 2.56 -8.51 -15.86
C TRP A 427 2.33 -9.63 -16.89
N PRO A 428 3.07 -10.75 -16.77
CA PRO A 428 2.69 -11.97 -17.46
C PRO A 428 1.25 -12.37 -17.09
N LEU A 429 0.60 -13.15 -17.96
CA LEU A 429 -0.80 -13.53 -17.78
C LEU A 429 -1.03 -14.30 -16.46
N ALA A 430 -0.05 -15.07 -15.97
CA ALA A 430 -0.20 -15.88 -14.75
C ALA A 430 -0.24 -14.98 -13.51
N TYR A 431 0.67 -14.01 -13.45
CA TYR A 431 0.66 -12.99 -12.39
C TYR A 431 -0.64 -12.18 -12.42
N THR A 432 -1.12 -11.85 -13.62
CA THR A 432 -2.39 -11.14 -13.80
C THR A 432 -3.56 -11.96 -13.26
N GLN A 433 -3.68 -13.24 -13.63
CA GLN A 433 -4.73 -14.14 -13.16
C GLN A 433 -4.66 -14.39 -11.65
N ALA A 434 -3.47 -14.69 -11.12
CA ALA A 434 -3.25 -14.94 -9.70
C ALA A 434 -3.62 -13.72 -8.85
N PHE A 435 -3.22 -12.50 -9.25
CA PHE A 435 -3.61 -11.30 -8.50
C PHE A 435 -5.12 -11.03 -8.55
N HIS A 436 -5.74 -11.23 -9.71
CA HIS A 436 -7.18 -11.07 -9.86
C HIS A 436 -7.94 -12.04 -8.94
N ARG A 437 -7.53 -13.31 -8.88
CA ARG A 437 -8.10 -14.31 -7.96
C ARG A 437 -7.88 -13.91 -6.50
N LEU A 438 -6.68 -13.46 -6.15
CA LEU A 438 -6.36 -12.99 -4.80
C LEU A 438 -7.25 -11.82 -4.37
N LEU A 439 -7.52 -10.85 -5.26
CA LEU A 439 -8.45 -9.75 -4.99
C LEU A 439 -9.85 -10.26 -4.64
N LEU A 440 -10.39 -11.18 -5.45
CA LEU A 440 -11.71 -11.77 -5.22
C LEU A 440 -11.75 -12.60 -3.92
N ALA A 441 -10.70 -13.37 -3.63
CA ALA A 441 -10.57 -14.13 -2.38
C ALA A 441 -10.52 -13.21 -1.14
N GLN A 442 -9.99 -12.01 -1.28
CA GLN A 442 -10.01 -10.96 -0.25
C GLN A 442 -11.35 -10.22 -0.13
N GLY A 443 -12.36 -10.60 -0.92
CA GLY A 443 -13.68 -9.99 -0.90
C GLY A 443 -13.72 -8.63 -1.61
N TYR A 444 -12.90 -8.43 -2.64
CA TYR A 444 -13.06 -7.30 -3.55
C TYR A 444 -14.32 -7.52 -4.42
N ASP A 445 -15.18 -6.50 -4.55
CA ASP A 445 -16.41 -6.60 -5.33
C ASP A 445 -16.10 -6.83 -6.82
N LYS A 446 -16.55 -7.98 -7.36
CA LYS A 446 -16.34 -8.38 -8.75
C LYS A 446 -16.91 -7.37 -9.75
N THR A 447 -18.08 -6.81 -9.49
CA THR A 447 -18.73 -5.85 -10.38
C THR A 447 -17.93 -4.56 -10.46
N VAL A 448 -17.38 -4.12 -9.32
CA VAL A 448 -16.48 -2.96 -9.25
C VAL A 448 -15.17 -3.25 -9.96
N LEU A 449 -14.61 -4.45 -9.79
CA LEU A 449 -13.37 -4.85 -10.45
C LEU A 449 -13.52 -4.84 -11.98
N GLU A 450 -14.67 -5.25 -12.51
CA GLU A 450 -14.95 -5.27 -13.95
C GLU A 450 -15.29 -3.89 -14.53
N ARG A 451 -16.09 -3.09 -13.82
CA ARG A 451 -16.67 -1.84 -14.36
C ARG A 451 -16.01 -0.57 -13.83
N GLY A 452 -15.20 -0.68 -12.79
CA GLY A 452 -14.71 0.45 -12.00
C GLY A 452 -15.76 0.95 -10.99
N ASP A 453 -15.30 1.69 -9.98
CA ASP A 453 -16.15 2.39 -9.00
C ASP A 453 -15.56 3.76 -8.70
N PHE A 454 -16.12 4.77 -9.38
CA PHE A 454 -15.69 6.15 -9.26
C PHE A 454 -16.56 6.91 -8.27
N VAL A 455 -15.98 7.27 -7.13
CA VAL A 455 -16.67 8.08 -6.13
C VAL A 455 -16.48 9.56 -6.44
N ALA A 456 -17.50 10.20 -7.00
CA ALA A 456 -17.51 11.65 -7.15
C ALA A 456 -17.52 12.36 -5.79
N VAL A 457 -16.84 13.51 -5.71
CA VAL A 457 -16.81 14.39 -4.54
C VAL A 457 -17.28 15.79 -4.92
N ARG A 458 -18.23 16.33 -4.16
CA ARG A 458 -18.76 17.69 -4.35
C ARG A 458 -18.68 18.50 -3.06
N GLU A 459 -18.58 19.81 -3.20
CA GLU A 459 -18.79 20.72 -2.08
C GLU A 459 -20.29 20.82 -1.77
N ALA A 460 -20.62 20.86 -0.48
CA ALA A 460 -21.98 21.06 0.02
C ALA A 460 -21.94 21.91 1.30
N TRP A 461 -23.07 22.52 1.63
CA TRP A 461 -23.22 23.34 2.83
C TRP A 461 -24.02 22.60 3.90
N VAL A 462 -23.64 22.76 5.16
CA VAL A 462 -24.32 22.16 6.31
C VAL A 462 -24.34 23.16 7.45
N LEU A 463 -25.42 23.15 8.24
CA LEU A 463 -25.52 23.99 9.43
C LEU A 463 -24.44 23.61 10.45
N GLU A 464 -23.78 24.59 11.05
CA GLU A 464 -22.71 24.35 12.04
C GLU A 464 -23.21 23.47 13.20
N LYS A 465 -24.44 23.70 13.68
CA LYS A 465 -25.05 22.89 14.75
C LYS A 465 -25.22 21.42 14.40
N ASP A 466 -25.31 21.08 13.11
CA ASP A 466 -25.51 19.71 12.61
C ASP A 466 -24.17 18.99 12.37
N ILE A 467 -23.04 19.68 12.58
CA ILE A 467 -21.68 19.14 12.50
C ILE A 467 -21.00 19.24 13.85
N VAL A 468 -20.09 18.29 14.11
CA VAL A 468 -19.06 18.41 15.13
C VAL A 468 -17.73 18.60 14.40
N PRO A 469 -17.10 19.78 14.51
CA PRO A 469 -15.76 20.00 13.97
C PRO A 469 -14.74 19.14 14.75
N GLU A 470 -14.00 18.32 14.00
CA GLU A 470 -12.90 17.51 14.52
C GLU A 470 -11.58 17.94 13.86
N VAL A 471 -10.47 17.69 14.56
CA VAL A 471 -9.11 17.90 14.09
C VAL A 471 -8.43 16.56 13.83
N PHE A 472 -7.91 16.35 12.62
CA PHE A 472 -7.08 15.18 12.30
C PHE A 472 -5.63 15.43 12.72
N ILE A 473 -5.06 14.52 13.51
CA ILE A 473 -3.66 14.59 13.96
C ILE A 473 -3.00 13.21 13.86
N THR A 474 -1.75 13.18 13.37
CA THR A 474 -0.92 11.97 13.41
C THR A 474 -0.12 11.92 14.69
N LYS A 475 0.19 10.72 15.17
CA LYS A 475 1.02 10.55 16.38
C LYS A 475 2.42 11.18 16.24
N PRO A 476 3.12 11.08 15.10
CA PRO A 476 4.37 11.81 14.87
C PRO A 476 4.21 13.33 14.93
N ASP A 477 3.12 13.88 14.36
CA ASP A 477 2.84 15.32 14.46
C ASP A 477 2.59 15.74 15.92
N LEU A 478 1.85 14.95 16.68
CA LEU A 478 1.57 15.20 18.10
C LEU A 478 2.86 15.24 18.95
N TYR A 479 3.75 14.26 18.79
CA TYR A 479 5.02 14.23 19.54
C TYR A 479 5.94 15.41 19.21
N ARG A 480 5.91 15.90 17.96
CA ARG A 480 6.64 17.13 17.59
C ARG A 480 6.11 18.35 18.33
N TRP A 481 4.78 18.46 18.50
CA TRP A 481 4.16 19.53 19.31
C TRP A 481 4.52 19.45 20.78
N ILE A 482 4.49 18.24 21.34
CA ILE A 482 4.91 17.98 22.72
C ILE A 482 6.34 18.48 22.93
N GLY A 483 7.27 18.11 22.03
CA GLY A 483 8.67 18.54 22.13
C GLY A 483 8.88 20.06 22.00
N LEU A 484 8.11 20.74 21.15
CA LEU A 484 8.16 22.21 21.09
C LEU A 484 7.66 22.84 22.39
N PHE A 485 6.51 22.41 22.91
CA PHE A 485 5.94 22.97 24.13
C PHE A 485 6.72 22.62 25.38
N GLU A 486 7.40 21.47 25.40
CA GLU A 486 8.35 21.16 26.46
C GLU A 486 9.50 22.16 26.51
N ARG A 487 10.10 22.49 25.35
CA ARG A 487 11.14 23.54 25.30
C ARG A 487 10.57 24.89 25.71
N MET A 488 9.43 25.29 25.16
CA MET A 488 8.80 26.58 25.48
C MET A 488 8.30 26.68 26.93
N ALA A 489 8.13 25.57 27.66
CA ALA A 489 7.72 25.60 29.06
C ALA A 489 8.87 25.96 30.03
N ARG A 490 10.13 25.85 29.59
CA ARG A 490 11.31 26.08 30.45
C ARG A 490 11.72 27.54 30.43
N ALA A 491 11.68 28.20 31.58
CA ALA A 491 12.05 29.62 31.71
C ALA A 491 13.47 29.93 31.21
N GLU A 492 14.41 28.99 31.32
CA GLU A 492 15.80 29.10 30.85
C GLU A 492 15.93 29.20 29.31
N HIS A 493 14.84 29.01 28.57
CA HIS A 493 14.81 29.14 27.11
C HIS A 493 14.20 30.47 26.65
N TRP A 494 13.76 31.33 27.57
CA TRP A 494 13.12 32.62 27.30
C TRP A 494 14.11 33.77 27.31
N ASP A 495 15.14 33.67 26.47
CA ASP A 495 16.03 34.77 26.13
C ASP A 495 15.87 35.16 24.64
N GLY A 496 16.33 36.36 24.29
CA GLY A 496 16.13 36.95 22.96
C GLY A 496 16.75 36.19 21.80
N GLU A 497 17.70 35.27 22.04
CA GLU A 497 18.35 34.46 21.00
C GLU A 497 17.77 33.04 20.92
N ARG A 498 17.51 32.42 22.07
CA ARG A 498 17.11 31.02 22.21
C ARG A 498 15.67 30.77 21.80
N VAL A 499 14.76 31.72 22.05
CA VAL A 499 13.37 31.57 21.60
C VAL A 499 13.31 31.56 20.07
N PRO A 500 13.87 32.55 19.34
CA PRO A 500 13.99 32.47 17.89
C PRO A 500 14.67 31.21 17.39
N GLU A 501 15.70 30.70 18.06
CA GLU A 501 16.38 29.45 17.70
C GLU A 501 15.49 28.22 17.86
N ILE A 502 14.75 28.09 18.98
CA ILE A 502 13.78 27.01 19.21
C ILE A 502 12.67 27.07 18.15
N PHE A 503 12.23 28.29 17.79
CA PHE A 503 11.32 28.50 16.67
C PHE A 503 11.98 28.20 15.31
N ALA A 504 13.24 28.54 15.07
CA ALA A 504 13.91 28.26 13.80
C ALA A 504 14.21 26.76 13.62
N SER A 505 14.55 26.05 14.69
CA SER A 505 14.83 24.60 14.67
C SER A 505 13.55 23.77 14.60
N SER A 506 12.54 24.11 15.42
CA SER A 506 11.28 23.35 15.49
C SER A 506 10.32 23.72 14.38
N ILE A 507 10.31 25.01 14.02
CA ILE A 507 9.43 25.59 13.02
C ILE A 507 10.26 25.77 11.75
N GLY A 508 11.32 26.59 11.71
CA GLY A 508 12.12 27.03 10.54
C GLY A 508 12.47 25.97 9.48
N VAL A 509 12.89 24.76 9.87
CA VAL A 509 13.14 23.61 8.96
C VAL A 509 11.94 23.30 8.04
N TYR A 510 10.72 23.55 8.51
CA TYR A 510 9.47 23.07 7.91
C TYR A 510 8.90 23.92 6.73
N VAL A 511 9.37 25.15 6.49
CA VAL A 511 8.69 26.11 5.55
C VAL A 511 9.65 26.91 4.71
N LYS A 512 10.96 26.82 4.95
CA LYS A 512 12.00 27.51 4.16
C LYS A 512 11.65 28.99 3.89
N GLU A 513 11.05 29.65 4.90
CA GLU A 513 10.70 31.07 4.89
C GLU A 513 11.61 31.79 5.88
N GLY A 514 12.48 32.65 5.36
CA GLY A 514 13.48 33.37 6.14
C GLY A 514 12.97 34.56 6.93
N ASN A 515 11.67 34.63 7.30
CA ASN A 515 11.11 35.73 8.10
C ASN A 515 9.90 35.32 8.98
N LEU A 516 9.66 34.03 9.17
CA LEU A 516 8.45 33.60 9.92
C LEU A 516 8.52 33.89 11.42
N TRP A 517 9.71 34.14 11.95
CA TRP A 517 9.87 34.59 13.33
C TRP A 517 9.30 35.99 13.57
N ARG A 518 9.26 36.89 12.58
CA ARG A 518 8.73 38.26 12.75
C ARG A 518 7.20 38.37 12.77
N ARG A 519 6.49 37.25 12.91
CA ARG A 519 5.01 37.22 12.89
C ARG A 519 4.47 36.84 14.27
N PRO A 520 3.23 37.25 14.62
CA PRO A 520 2.58 36.81 15.84
C PRO A 520 2.61 35.29 15.97
N LEU A 521 2.86 34.79 17.17
CA LEU A 521 2.97 33.36 17.43
C LEU A 521 1.69 32.62 17.02
N ALA A 522 0.52 33.20 17.28
CA ALA A 522 -0.76 32.72 16.78
C ALA A 522 -0.77 32.55 15.25
N GLU A 523 -0.17 33.46 14.48
CA GLU A 523 -0.09 33.34 13.02
C GLU A 523 0.86 32.22 12.60
N VAL A 524 2.02 32.08 13.26
CA VAL A 524 3.00 31.01 12.99
C VAL A 524 2.40 29.63 13.30
N LEU A 525 1.73 29.49 14.43
CA LEU A 525 1.02 28.28 14.87
C LEU A 525 -0.23 27.99 14.01
N LYS A 526 -0.84 29.03 13.43
CA LYS A 526 -1.88 28.88 12.41
C LYS A 526 -1.30 28.46 11.05
N LYS A 527 -0.08 28.90 10.71
CA LYS A 527 0.55 28.69 9.39
C LYS A 527 1.25 27.34 9.20
N ARG A 528 2.00 26.85 10.18
CA ARG A 528 2.88 25.68 10.01
C ARG A 528 2.25 24.35 10.42
N ALA A 529 1.10 24.40 11.09
CA ALA A 529 1.10 23.65 12.31
C ALA A 529 -0.19 22.95 12.68
N GLY A 530 -1.35 23.38 12.15
CA GLY A 530 -2.65 22.71 12.36
C GLY A 530 -2.79 22.10 13.75
N VAL A 531 -2.25 22.80 14.74
CA VAL A 531 -2.45 22.50 16.13
C VAL A 531 -3.83 23.02 16.42
N PRO A 532 -4.55 22.39 17.34
CA PRO A 532 -5.86 22.85 17.77
C PRO A 532 -6.05 24.31 18.15
N PHE A 533 -4.98 25.08 18.38
CA PHE A 533 -4.97 26.45 18.92
C PHE A 533 -5.54 27.53 18.00
N ARG A 534 -6.74 27.33 17.45
CA ARG A 534 -7.28 28.22 16.41
C ARG A 534 -7.83 29.54 16.94
N ASN A 535 -8.02 29.69 18.25
CA ASN A 535 -8.64 30.89 18.83
C ASN A 535 -8.32 31.09 20.31
N THR A 536 -7.12 30.74 20.77
CA THR A 536 -6.73 31.19 22.11
C THR A 536 -6.18 32.61 21.97
N GLY A 537 -6.85 33.60 22.57
CA GLY A 537 -6.26 34.93 22.79
C GLY A 537 -4.95 34.89 23.59
N LEU A 538 -4.57 33.70 24.06
CA LEU A 538 -3.39 33.36 24.84
C LEU A 538 -2.07 33.37 24.05
N LEU A 539 -2.10 33.43 22.71
CA LEU A 539 -0.91 33.30 21.86
C LEU A 539 -0.67 34.51 20.94
N GLN A 540 -1.13 35.71 21.33
CA GLN A 540 -1.00 36.93 20.52
C GLN A 540 0.42 37.54 20.52
N ILE A 541 1.33 37.03 21.34
CA ILE A 541 2.70 37.53 21.44
C ILE A 541 3.51 37.32 20.14
N THR A 542 4.26 38.33 19.70
CA THR A 542 5.23 38.22 18.61
C THR A 542 6.60 37.81 19.14
N LEU A 543 7.49 37.25 18.32
CA LEU A 543 8.87 37.00 18.78
C LEU A 543 9.65 38.27 19.11
N ASP A 544 9.27 39.42 18.55
CA ASP A 544 9.90 40.69 18.93
C ASP A 544 9.46 41.10 20.35
N ASP A 545 8.20 40.86 20.72
CA ASP A 545 7.71 41.05 22.10
C ASP A 545 8.39 40.11 23.10
N LEU A 546 8.92 38.97 22.64
CA LEU A 546 9.63 37.99 23.48
C LEU A 546 11.03 38.46 23.92
N THR A 547 11.58 39.50 23.30
CA THR A 547 12.94 39.99 23.58
C THR A 547 13.03 40.88 24.83
N ASN A 548 11.89 41.36 25.37
CA ASN A 548 11.83 42.28 26.50
C ASN A 548 10.81 41.86 27.59
N LEU A 549 10.59 40.56 27.76
CA LEU A 549 9.61 40.09 28.75
C LEU A 549 10.10 40.25 30.18
N GLU A 550 9.21 40.73 31.04
CA GLU A 550 9.44 40.71 32.48
C GLU A 550 9.40 39.26 33.02
N ARG A 551 10.05 39.03 34.17
CA ARG A 551 10.11 37.69 34.80
C ARG A 551 8.72 37.08 35.03
N GLU A 552 7.73 37.90 35.35
CA GLU A 552 6.35 37.44 35.56
C GLU A 552 5.70 36.94 34.26
N GLU A 553 6.03 37.56 33.13
CA GLU A 553 5.51 37.17 31.82
C GLU A 553 6.15 35.87 31.33
N ILE A 554 7.46 35.71 31.54
CA ILE A 554 8.17 34.45 31.28
C ILE A 554 7.55 33.31 32.10
N ARG A 555 7.27 33.55 33.39
CA ARG A 555 6.61 32.57 34.26
C ARG A 555 5.21 32.22 33.75
N HIS A 556 4.44 33.21 33.32
CA HIS A 556 3.11 33.00 32.73
C HIS A 556 3.18 32.13 31.48
N TYR A 557 4.07 32.43 30.54
CA TYR A 557 4.19 31.65 29.32
C TYR A 557 4.76 30.24 29.55
N GLY A 558 5.72 30.09 30.47
CA GLY A 558 6.21 28.77 30.88
C GLY A 558 5.06 27.88 31.41
N LEU A 559 4.17 28.45 32.24
CA LEU A 559 2.97 27.77 32.71
C LEU A 559 1.98 27.47 31.57
N LEU A 560 1.77 28.41 30.65
CA LEU A 560 0.92 28.21 29.47
C LEU A 560 1.41 27.01 28.64
N PHE A 561 2.66 27.03 28.18
CA PHE A 561 3.21 25.94 27.37
C PHE A 561 3.30 24.62 28.14
N GLY A 562 3.57 24.67 29.44
CA GLY A 562 3.51 23.49 30.31
C GLY A 562 2.13 22.82 30.30
N ARG A 563 1.05 23.62 30.40
CA ARG A 563 -0.34 23.13 30.31
C ARG A 563 -0.71 22.62 28.93
N LEU A 564 -0.27 23.32 27.88
CA LEU A 564 -0.46 22.87 26.49
C LEU A 564 0.20 21.50 26.25
N ARG A 565 1.45 21.34 26.71
CA ARG A 565 2.18 20.07 26.65
C ARG A 565 1.42 18.96 27.38
N GLU A 566 1.02 19.20 28.62
CA GLU A 566 0.33 18.20 29.46
C GLU A 566 -0.95 17.68 28.78
N ALA A 567 -1.73 18.57 28.17
CA ALA A 567 -2.92 18.19 27.41
C ALA A 567 -2.59 17.30 26.21
N LEU A 568 -1.55 17.63 25.44
CA LEU A 568 -1.12 16.82 24.30
C LEU A 568 -0.55 15.47 24.71
N GLU A 569 0.17 15.39 25.84
CA GLU A 569 0.67 14.12 26.39
C GLU A 569 -0.46 13.18 26.81
N ARG A 570 -1.52 13.71 27.43
CA ARG A 570 -2.72 12.93 27.75
C ARG A 570 -3.34 12.33 26.48
N ILE A 571 -3.48 13.12 25.41
CA ILE A 571 -3.98 12.65 24.12
C ILE A 571 -3.07 11.56 23.53
N ALA A 572 -1.74 11.75 23.59
CA ALA A 572 -0.76 10.77 23.08
C ALA A 572 -0.91 9.40 23.75
N GLN A 573 -1.35 9.38 25.00
CA GLN A 573 -1.59 8.19 25.80
C GLN A 573 -3.03 7.67 25.69
N GLY A 574 -3.85 8.22 24.77
CA GLY A 574 -5.25 7.81 24.61
C GLY A 574 -6.15 8.30 25.74
N ARG A 575 -5.86 9.46 26.34
CA ARG A 575 -6.67 10.06 27.41
C ARG A 575 -7.19 11.42 26.99
N LEU A 576 -8.51 11.61 27.09
CA LEU A 576 -9.17 12.88 26.74
C LEU A 576 -9.61 13.64 27.99
N SER A 577 -9.35 14.94 28.01
CA SER A 577 -9.85 15.87 29.03
C SER A 577 -10.71 16.93 28.33
N LYS A 578 -11.77 17.42 28.98
CA LYS A 578 -12.38 18.69 28.56
C LYS A 578 -11.43 19.81 28.94
N ILE A 579 -11.20 20.75 28.03
CA ILE A 579 -10.31 21.90 28.26
C ILE A 579 -11.16 23.16 28.30
N GLU A 580 -10.98 23.94 29.36
CA GLU A 580 -11.65 25.22 29.57
C GLU A 580 -10.60 26.32 29.75
N ILE A 581 -10.95 27.57 29.44
CA ILE A 581 -10.07 28.71 29.63
C ILE A 581 -10.53 29.47 30.87
N GLY A 582 -9.66 29.59 31.88
CA GLY A 582 -9.99 30.28 33.13
C GLY A 582 -8.76 30.77 33.88
N TYR A 583 -8.97 31.36 35.05
CA TYR A 583 -7.89 31.79 35.94
C TYR A 583 -7.41 30.61 36.79
N HIS A 584 -6.09 30.46 36.94
CA HIS A 584 -5.50 29.33 37.65
C HIS A 584 -4.39 29.79 38.60
N GLY A 585 -4.46 29.39 39.87
CA GLY A 585 -3.35 29.48 40.83
C GLY A 585 -2.84 30.89 41.11
N GLY A 586 -3.73 31.89 41.19
CA GLY A 586 -3.36 33.29 41.46
C GLY A 586 -2.78 34.06 40.28
N SER A 587 -2.87 33.54 39.05
CA SER A 587 -2.54 34.27 37.83
C SER A 587 -3.67 35.23 37.44
N ASP A 588 -3.35 36.50 37.19
CA ASP A 588 -4.26 37.51 36.63
C ASP A 588 -4.51 37.32 35.12
N ARG A 589 -3.87 36.31 34.52
CA ARG A 589 -4.01 35.94 33.11
C ARG A 589 -4.63 34.56 32.98
N LYS A 590 -5.47 34.39 31.95
CA LYS A 590 -6.18 33.13 31.65
C LYS A 590 -5.21 32.04 31.22
N LEU A 591 -5.49 30.78 31.59
CA LEU A 591 -4.73 29.59 31.24
C LEU A 591 -5.68 28.41 30.88
N PRO A 592 -5.19 27.40 30.15
CA PRO A 592 -5.92 26.15 29.94
C PRO A 592 -6.09 25.39 31.27
N ILE A 593 -7.34 25.09 31.62
CA ILE A 593 -7.74 24.26 32.77
C ILE A 593 -8.11 22.89 32.23
N LEU A 594 -7.37 21.87 32.65
CA LEU A 594 -7.55 20.48 32.21
C LEU A 594 -8.51 19.75 33.17
N GLY A 595 -9.69 19.41 32.69
CA GLY A 595 -10.63 18.57 33.45
C GLY A 595 -10.11 17.14 33.66
N LYS A 596 -10.88 16.33 34.41
CA LYS A 596 -10.60 14.91 34.64
C LYS A 596 -10.39 14.18 33.31
N SER A 597 -9.30 13.42 33.20
CA SER A 597 -8.98 12.65 31.99
C SER A 597 -9.73 11.33 31.97
N VAL A 598 -10.25 10.94 30.81
CA VAL A 598 -10.94 9.66 30.58
C VAL A 598 -10.17 8.87 29.51
N PRO A 599 -9.90 7.56 29.72
CA PRO A 599 -9.35 6.70 28.67
C PRO A 599 -10.28 6.63 27.45
N ALA A 600 -9.71 6.70 26.25
CA ALA A 600 -10.43 6.65 25.00
C ALA A 600 -9.58 5.96 23.93
N ASP A 601 -10.19 5.01 23.22
CA ASP A 601 -9.59 4.37 22.05
C ASP A 601 -9.78 5.28 20.83
N ILE A 602 -8.78 6.11 20.56
CA ILE A 602 -8.83 7.20 19.57
C ILE A 602 -7.84 7.02 18.42
N TRP A 603 -6.87 6.12 18.57
CA TRP A 603 -5.78 5.92 17.62
C TRP A 603 -6.14 4.80 16.65
N PHE A 604 -5.95 5.06 15.36
CA PHE A 604 -6.10 4.04 14.32
C PHE A 604 -4.92 4.10 13.35
N GLU A 605 -4.57 2.96 12.74
CA GLU A 605 -3.53 2.91 11.72
C GLU A 605 -4.01 3.64 10.45
N PHE A 606 -3.34 4.74 10.13
CA PHE A 606 -3.65 5.59 8.98
C PHE A 606 -2.87 5.17 7.73
N ALA A 607 -1.62 4.75 7.93
CA ALA A 607 -0.72 4.17 6.94
C ALA A 607 0.22 3.20 7.66
N GLY A 608 0.90 2.31 6.93
CA GLY A 608 1.79 1.31 7.53
C GLY A 608 2.74 1.90 8.58
N GLY A 609 2.52 1.54 9.85
CA GLY A 609 3.31 2.03 10.99
C GLY A 609 3.07 3.48 11.42
N THR A 610 2.01 4.15 10.92
CA THR A 610 1.63 5.52 11.29
C THR A 610 0.22 5.54 11.88
N GLU A 611 0.11 5.92 13.15
CA GLU A 611 -1.17 6.09 13.85
C GLU A 611 -1.70 7.53 13.74
N ALA A 612 -3.02 7.68 13.70
CA ALA A 612 -3.69 8.97 13.70
C ALA A 612 -5.01 8.96 14.50
N ALA A 613 -5.52 10.15 14.81
CA ALA A 613 -6.75 10.35 15.56
C ALA A 613 -7.57 11.54 15.00
N TYR A 614 -8.89 11.49 15.20
CA TYR A 614 -9.78 12.64 15.01
C TYR A 614 -10.23 13.15 16.38
N LEU A 615 -10.00 14.43 16.65
CA LEU A 615 -10.18 15.02 17.98
C LEU A 615 -11.16 16.19 17.93
N GLU A 616 -12.20 16.16 18.74
CA GLU A 616 -13.12 17.31 18.87
C GLU A 616 -12.41 18.50 19.51
N LEU A 617 -12.74 19.72 19.06
CA LEU A 617 -12.08 20.96 19.53
C LEU A 617 -12.11 21.13 21.07
N ARG A 618 -13.15 20.64 21.75
CA ARG A 618 -13.26 20.73 23.23
C ARG A 618 -12.24 19.90 24.01
N HIS A 619 -11.59 18.94 23.36
CA HIS A 619 -10.53 18.12 23.93
C HIS A 619 -9.14 18.65 23.65
N LEU A 620 -9.10 19.79 22.97
CA LEU A 620 -7.89 20.39 22.50
C LEU A 620 -7.72 21.77 23.14
N PRO A 621 -6.47 22.15 23.51
CA PRO A 621 -6.29 23.36 24.29
C PRO A 621 -6.32 24.66 23.48
#